data_AF-A0A530M4W5-F1
#
_entry.id   AF-A0A530M4W5-F1
#
_cell.length_a   1.000
_cell.length_b   1.000
_cell.length_c   1.000
_cell.angle_alpha   90.00
_cell.angle_beta   90.00
_cell.angle_gamma   90.00
#
_symmetry.space_group_name_H-M   'P 1'
#
loop_
_entity.id
_entity.type
_entity.pdbx_description
1 polymer ?
#
loop_
_entity_poly.entity_id
_entity_poly.type
_entity_poly.pdbx_seq_one_letter_code
_entity_poly.pdbx_strand_id
1 'polypeptide(L)' 'MADDTSIFIGASRKPDDSYQRAENLLLQYGNRHGLVTGATGTGKTVSLQILAEGFSNAGVPVF' A
#
# COMPACT_ATOMS: atom_id res chain seq x y z
N MET A 1 -6.91 10.71 14.27
CA MET A 1 -6.40 11.32 13.03
C MET A 1 -5.47 10.28 12.45
N ALA A 2 -5.73 9.77 11.25
CA ALA A 2 -4.75 8.93 10.57
C ALA A 2 -3.44 9.73 10.50
N ASP A 3 -2.30 9.10 10.70
CA ASP A 3 -1.02 9.78 10.55
C ASP A 3 -0.94 10.29 9.09
N ASP A 4 -1.16 11.60 8.89
CA ASP A 4 -1.19 12.31 7.59
C ASP A 4 0.11 12.13 6.78
N THR A 5 1.09 11.44 7.33
CA THR A 5 2.40 11.19 6.74
C THR A 5 2.54 9.79 6.13
N SER A 6 1.49 8.96 6.09
CA SER A 6 1.58 7.59 5.57
C SER A 6 0.28 7.06 4.95
N ILE A 7 0.40 6.07 4.06
CA ILE A 7 -0.73 5.32 3.48
C ILE A 7 -0.66 3.85 3.86
N PHE A 8 -1.82 3.23 4.08
CA PHE A 8 -1.92 1.79 4.35
C PHE A 8 -1.63 0.98 3.08
N ILE A 9 -0.80 -0.05 3.19
CA ILE A 9 -0.44 -0.92 2.05
C ILE A 9 -0.75 -2.40 2.28
N GLY A 10 -1.06 -2.81 3.50
CA GLY A 10 -1.40 -4.19 3.81
C GLY A 10 -1.06 -4.56 5.26
N ALA A 11 -1.02 -5.86 5.54
CA ALA A 11 -0.65 -6.38 6.85
C ALA A 11 0.44 -7.43 6.72
N SER A 12 1.44 -7.38 7.60
CA SER A 12 2.41 -8.46 7.75
C SER A 12 1.77 -9.63 8.50
N ARG A 13 2.27 -10.84 8.24
CA ARG A 13 1.80 -12.09 8.85
C ARG A 13 2.93 -12.81 9.57
N LYS A 14 2.57 -13.51 10.63
CA LYS A 14 3.46 -14.43 11.35
C LYS A 14 3.62 -15.75 10.58
N PRO A 15 4.58 -16.62 10.96
CA PRO A 15 4.74 -17.94 10.32
C PRO A 15 3.51 -18.86 10.41
N ASP A 16 2.63 -18.64 11.38
CA ASP A 16 1.36 -19.35 11.55
C ASP A 16 0.19 -18.75 10.75
N ASP A 17 0.50 -17.84 9.81
CA ASP A 17 -0.44 -17.08 8.97
C ASP A 17 -1.37 -16.11 9.73
N SER A 18 -1.20 -15.97 11.05
CA SER A 18 -1.93 -14.95 11.81
C SER A 18 -1.43 -13.54 11.50
N TYR A 19 -2.32 -12.55 11.59
CA TYR A 19 -1.94 -11.14 11.39
C TYR A 19 -0.93 -10.68 12.45
N GLN A 20 0.14 -10.03 12.00
CA GLN A 20 1.14 -9.43 12.87
C GLN A 20 0.82 -7.96 13.15
N ARG A 21 0.77 -7.13 12.11
CA ARG A 21 0.44 -5.70 12.20
C ARG A 21 0.06 -5.13 10.83
N ALA A 22 -0.57 -3.96 10.84
CA ALA A 22 -0.69 -3.12 9.65
C ALA A 22 0.69 -2.60 9.22
N GLU A 23 0.93 -2.57 7.91
CA GLU A 23 2.10 -1.98 7.28
C GLU A 23 1.66 -0.76 6.47
N ASN A 24 2.43 0.32 6.61
CA ASN A 24 2.16 1.59 5.96
C ASN A 24 3.39 2.04 5.17
N LEU A 25 3.17 2.69 4.03
CA LEU A 25 4.18 3.41 3.29
C LEU A 25 4.20 4.86 3.76
N LEU A 26 5.34 5.33 4.28
CA LEU A 26 5.50 6.76 4.56
C LEU A 26 5.49 7.54 3.25
N LEU A 27 4.66 8.59 3.17
CA LEU A 27 4.45 9.38 1.96
C LEU A 27 5.77 9.97 1.41
N GLN A 28 6.70 10.35 2.29
CA GLN A 28 8.03 10.85 1.90
C GLN A 28 8.85 9.85 1.07
N TYR A 29 8.52 8.55 1.13
CA TYR A 29 9.15 7.50 0.35
C TYR A 29 8.32 7.07 -0.87
N GLY A 30 7.07 7.55 -1.01
CA GLY A 30 6.19 7.25 -2.13
C GLY A 30 6.62 7.89 -3.46
N ASN A 31 7.57 8.83 -3.43
CA ASN A 31 8.17 9.46 -4.61
C ASN A 31 9.28 8.62 -5.27
N ARG A 32 9.57 7.43 -4.73
CA ARG A 32 10.52 6.48 -5.33
C ARG A 32 9.78 5.54 -6.28
N HIS A 33 10.42 5.19 -7.39
CA HIS A 33 9.86 4.20 -8.31
C HIS A 33 9.65 2.87 -7.59
N GLY A 34 8.40 2.38 -7.61
CA GLY A 34 8.01 1.08 -7.09
C GLY A 34 7.73 0.08 -8.20
N LEU A 35 7.80 -1.21 -7.88
CA LEU A 35 7.46 -2.30 -8.78
C LEU A 35 6.42 -3.22 -8.11
N VAL A 36 5.23 -3.32 -8.71
CA VAL A 36 4.23 -4.32 -8.35
C VAL A 36 4.30 -5.45 -9.38
N THR A 37 4.74 -6.63 -8.95
CA THR A 37 4.93 -7.81 -9.81
C THR A 37 4.28 -9.05 -9.20
N GLY A 38 4.05 -10.09 -10.02
CA GLY A 38 3.35 -11.32 -9.63
C GLY A 38 2.65 -11.99 -10.81
N ALA A 39 2.24 -13.25 -10.65
CA ALA A 39 1.50 -13.99 -11.67
C ALA A 39 0.08 -13.40 -11.90
N THR A 40 -0.61 -13.85 -12.95
CA THR A 40 -2.02 -13.49 -13.16
C THR A 40 -2.87 -14.02 -12.00
N GLY A 41 -3.83 -13.23 -11.52
CA GLY A 41 -4.69 -13.61 -10.40
C GLY A 41 -4.11 -13.37 -8.99
N THR A 42 -2.87 -12.88 -8.85
CA THR A 42 -2.26 -12.62 -7.53
C THR A 42 -2.54 -11.21 -6.99
N GLY A 43 -3.58 -10.55 -7.48
CA GLY A 43 -4.05 -9.28 -6.90
C GLY A 43 -3.32 -8.00 -7.33
N LYS A 44 -2.41 -8.02 -8.32
CA LYS A 44 -1.66 -6.81 -8.77
C LYS A 44 -2.55 -5.58 -9.03
N THR A 45 -3.68 -5.78 -9.73
CA THR A 45 -4.63 -4.70 -10.03
C THR A 45 -5.25 -4.11 -8.76
N VAL A 46 -5.68 -4.97 -7.83
CA VAL A 46 -6.26 -4.55 -6.56
C VAL A 46 -5.22 -3.86 -5.67
N SER A 47 -3.97 -4.34 -5.68
CA SER A 47 -2.87 -3.67 -4.98
C SER A 47 -2.63 -2.26 -5.51
N LEU A 48 -2.67 -2.04 -6.83
CA LEU A 48 -2.56 -0.70 -7.41
C LEU A 48 -3.76 0.19 -7.07
N GLN A 49 -4.97 -0.36 -7.01
CA GLN A 49 -6.17 0.38 -6.61
C GLN A 49 -6.08 0.90 -5.18
N ILE A 50 -5.65 0.06 -4.23
CA ILE A 50 -5.46 0.46 -2.83
C ILE A 50 -4.40 1.56 -2.71
N LEU A 51 -3.29 1.43 -3.44
CA LEU A 51 -2.26 2.47 -3.47
C LEU A 51 -2.80 3.78 -4.06
N ALA A 52 -3.53 3.72 -5.17
CA ALA A 52 -4.11 4.89 -5.82
C ALA A 52 -5.13 5.59 -4.90
N GLU A 53 -5.99 4.83 -4.23
CA GLU A 53 -6.93 5.37 -3.23
C GLU A 53 -6.20 6.04 -2.07
N GLY A 54 -5.17 5.39 -1.51
CA GLY A 54 -4.36 5.94 -0.43
C GLY A 54 -3.68 7.26 -0.82
N PHE A 55 -3.07 7.32 -2.01
CA PHE A 55 -2.45 8.53 -2.53
C PHE A 55 -3.47 9.64 -2.81
N SER A 56 -4.61 9.31 -3.42
CA SER A 56 -5.70 10.26 -3.68
C SER A 56 -6.24 10.87 -2.39
N ASN A 57 -6.45 10.05 -1.36
CA ASN A 57 -6.90 10.51 -0.03
C ASN A 57 -5.87 11.41 0.66
N ALA A 58 -4.57 11.25 0.34
CA ALA A 58 -3.49 12.13 0.77
C ALA A 58 -3.34 13.39 -0.11
N GLY A 59 -4.25 13.63 -1.07
CA GLY A 59 -4.24 14.78 -1.97
C GLY A 59 -3.26 14.67 -3.14
N VAL A 60 -2.70 13.47 -3.40
CA VAL A 60 -1.79 13.23 -4.53
C VAL A 60 -2.62 12.84 -5.77
N PRO A 61 -2.47 13.56 -6.90
CA PRO A 61 -3.12 13.17 -8.14
C PRO A 61 -2.68 11.77 -8.61
N VAL A 62 -3.64 10.93 -8.96
CA VAL A 62 -3.44 9.58 -9.51
C VAL A 62 -4.19 9.46 -10.85
N PHE A 63 -3.65 8.64 -11.77
CA PHE A 63 -4.19 8.44 -13.12
C PHE A 63 -4.85 7.07 -13.25
#